data_AF-A0A7Y5J434-F1
#
_entry.id   AF-A0A7Y5J434-F1
#
_cell.length_a   1.000
_cell.length_b   1.000
_cell.length_c   1.000
_cell.angle_alpha   90.00
_cell.angle_beta   90.00
_cell.angle_gamma   90.00
#
_symmetry.space_group_name_H-M   'P 1'
#
loop_
_entity.id
_entity.type
_entity.pdbx_description
1 polymer ?
#
loop_
_entity_poly.entity_id
_entity_poly.type
_entity_poly.pdbx_seq_one_letter_code
_entity_poly.pdbx_strand_id
1 'polypeptide(L)'
;MVLTWYIGAELSAVNLSKKDLVLPAPYLAIFFSLLIFERKAILNVLSTEFKQITPRQTQHWIWFQKSWYFWILVLMAVIWRSYFRIVILVFPLLGYIYRHFQLSYEGVYWPLKLPYWIAFGWIAYRELRLVADIIEPPIHPVSVVSEWWSRALQIALIAFFMTSLTVMMKGQIDLSKGVPAAILHSFPFMLIVFTFFYVPIRWVEILTDTIDCHTKIQVVLFWLTTYLLMLTALEPRILSTVIHSQ
;
A
#
# COMPACT_ATOMS: atom_id res chain seq x y z
N MET A 1 13.16 3.99 -11.64
CA MET A 1 13.78 5.28 -11.30
C MET A 1 13.20 6.46 -12.08
N VAL A 2 13.12 6.42 -13.42
CA VAL A 2 12.56 7.54 -14.21
C VAL A 2 11.07 7.75 -13.93
N LEU A 3 10.27 6.69 -13.87
CA LEU A 3 8.83 6.79 -13.59
C LEU A 3 8.54 7.34 -12.19
N THR A 4 9.28 6.88 -11.19
CA THR A 4 9.21 7.36 -9.79
C THR A 4 9.67 8.81 -9.66
N TRP A 5 10.66 9.25 -10.44
CA TRP A 5 11.07 10.65 -10.52
C TRP A 5 9.98 11.51 -11.17
N TYR A 6 9.38 11.05 -12.26
CA TYR A 6 8.30 11.77 -12.94
C TYR A 6 7.06 11.92 -12.06
N ILE A 7 6.65 10.83 -11.41
CA ILE A 7 5.53 10.82 -10.45
C ILE A 7 5.87 11.69 -9.23
N GLY A 8 7.10 11.62 -8.71
CA GLY A 8 7.56 12.44 -7.58
C GLY A 8 7.65 13.94 -7.92
N ALA A 9 8.07 14.28 -9.14
CA ALA A 9 8.17 15.65 -9.63
C ALA A 9 6.78 16.27 -9.85
N GLU A 10 5.87 15.54 -10.50
CA GLU A 10 4.45 15.89 -10.61
C GLU A 10 3.81 16.09 -9.23
N LEU A 11 4.01 15.16 -8.29
CA LEU A 11 3.50 15.26 -6.92
C LEU A 11 4.10 16.42 -6.12
N SER A 12 5.34 16.83 -6.42
CA SER A 12 5.99 17.98 -5.78
C SER A 12 5.49 19.33 -6.30
N ALA A 13 5.04 19.37 -7.56
CA ALA A 13 4.45 20.55 -8.19
C ALA A 13 3.02 20.80 -7.69
N VAL A 14 2.30 19.75 -7.29
CA VAL A 14 0.96 19.87 -6.68
C VAL A 14 1.12 20.13 -5.19
N ASN A 15 0.75 21.33 -4.74
CA ASN A 15 0.82 21.70 -3.33
C ASN A 15 -0.34 21.04 -2.54
N LEU A 16 -0.30 19.72 -2.39
CA LEU A 16 -1.33 18.90 -1.76
C LEU A 16 -1.50 19.30 -0.29
N SER A 17 -2.64 19.88 0.05
CA SER A 17 -3.04 20.18 1.42
C SER A 17 -3.70 18.95 2.06
N LYS A 18 -3.81 18.91 3.39
CA LYS A 18 -4.57 17.84 4.08
C LYS A 18 -6.04 17.76 3.67
N LYS A 19 -6.60 18.82 3.04
CA LYS A 19 -7.95 18.83 2.45
C LYS A 19 -8.03 17.99 1.16
N ASP A 20 -6.90 17.68 0.53
CA ASP A 20 -6.81 16.95 -0.74
C ASP A 20 -6.68 15.43 -0.55
N LEU A 21 -6.86 14.94 0.68
CA LEU A 21 -6.93 13.48 0.94
C LEU A 21 -8.19 12.85 0.32
N VAL A 22 -9.22 13.65 0.06
CA VAL A 22 -10.50 13.19 -0.47
C VAL A 22 -10.54 13.49 -1.96
N LEU A 23 -10.49 12.43 -2.77
CA LEU A 23 -10.66 12.55 -4.22
C LEU A 23 -12.09 13.00 -4.58
N PRO A 24 -12.28 13.66 -5.74
CA PRO A 24 -13.61 13.88 -6.29
C PRO A 24 -14.38 12.56 -6.49
N ALA A 25 -15.70 12.61 -6.33
CA ALA A 25 -16.58 11.43 -6.34
C ALA A 25 -16.41 10.50 -7.56
N PRO A 26 -16.22 10.98 -8.81
CA PRO A 26 -15.99 10.09 -9.96
C PRO A 26 -14.75 9.21 -9.78
N TYR A 27 -13.65 9.77 -9.26
CA TYR A 27 -12.43 9.01 -9.03
C TYR A 27 -12.59 8.04 -7.85
N LEU A 28 -13.28 8.44 -6.78
CA LEU A 28 -13.62 7.53 -5.67
C LEU A 28 -14.42 6.31 -6.16
N ALA A 29 -15.38 6.51 -7.06
CA ALA A 29 -16.17 5.42 -7.64
C ALA A 29 -15.32 4.47 -8.50
N ILE A 30 -14.38 5.01 -9.28
CA ILE A 30 -13.44 4.20 -10.07
C ILE A 30 -12.54 3.37 -9.15
N PHE A 31 -11.89 3.99 -8.17
CA PHE A 31 -11.00 3.28 -7.24
C PHE A 31 -11.76 2.28 -6.36
N PHE A 32 -13.00 2.59 -5.97
CA PHE A 32 -13.86 1.64 -5.28
C PHE A 32 -14.21 0.43 -6.17
N SER A 33 -14.47 0.65 -7.46
CA SER A 33 -14.68 -0.43 -8.42
C SER A 33 -13.42 -1.30 -8.59
N LEU A 34 -12.24 -0.67 -8.66
CA LEU A 34 -10.96 -1.40 -8.69
C LEU A 34 -10.73 -2.24 -7.44
N LEU A 35 -11.14 -1.75 -6.26
CA LEU A 35 -11.09 -2.55 -5.03
C LEU A 35 -11.87 -3.86 -5.17
N ILE A 36 -13.04 -3.86 -5.82
CA ILE A 36 -13.84 -5.09 -6.00
C ILE A 36 -13.04 -6.17 -6.75
N PHE A 37 -12.29 -5.77 -7.78
CA PHE A 37 -11.45 -6.67 -8.58
C PHE A 37 -10.10 -6.99 -7.94
N GLU A 38 -9.65 -6.20 -6.96
CA GLU A 38 -8.35 -6.32 -6.32
C GLU A 38 -8.06 -7.73 -5.82
N ARG A 39 -9.00 -8.38 -5.11
CA ARG A 39 -8.76 -9.72 -4.57
C ARG A 39 -8.46 -10.72 -5.69
N LYS A 40 -9.22 -10.67 -6.79
CA LYS A 40 -8.99 -11.56 -7.94
C LYS A 40 -7.63 -11.27 -8.59
N ALA A 41 -7.25 -10.01 -8.70
CA ALA A 41 -5.92 -9.62 -9.19
C ALA A 41 -4.81 -10.19 -8.29
N ILE A 42 -4.96 -10.11 -6.97
CA ILE A 42 -3.99 -10.68 -6.03
C ILE A 42 -3.90 -12.19 -6.13
N LEU A 43 -5.02 -12.90 -6.22
CA LEU A 43 -5.02 -14.36 -6.42
C LEU A 43 -4.27 -14.77 -7.69
N ASN A 44 -4.46 -14.02 -8.78
CA ASN A 44 -3.77 -14.29 -10.04
C ASN A 44 -2.26 -14.10 -9.91
N VAL A 45 -1.82 -12.97 -9.33
CA VAL A 45 -0.40 -12.68 -9.13
C VAL A 45 0.23 -13.71 -8.19
N LEU A 46 -0.40 -14.01 -7.05
CA LEU A 46 0.10 -15.05 -6.15
C LEU A 46 0.20 -16.41 -6.85
N SER A 47 -0.81 -16.81 -7.62
CA SER A 47 -0.75 -18.10 -8.33
C SER A 47 0.38 -18.17 -9.36
N THR A 48 0.62 -17.09 -10.12
CA THR A 48 1.72 -17.05 -11.09
C THR A 48 3.08 -17.07 -10.42
N GLU A 49 3.23 -16.32 -9.33
CA GLU A 49 4.50 -16.19 -8.60
C GLU A 49 4.83 -17.51 -7.90
N PHE A 50 3.87 -18.10 -7.18
CA PHE A 50 4.08 -19.36 -6.47
C PHE A 50 4.35 -20.56 -7.38
N LYS A 51 3.91 -20.51 -8.64
CA LYS A 51 4.26 -21.52 -9.65
C LYS A 51 5.71 -21.45 -10.12
N GLN A 52 6.35 -20.29 -10.01
CA GLN A 52 7.71 -20.06 -10.48
C GLN A 52 8.76 -20.32 -9.38
N ILE A 53 8.32 -20.58 -8.15
CA ILE A 53 9.18 -20.79 -6.99
C ILE A 53 9.92 -22.12 -7.06
N THR A 54 11.23 -22.07 -6.86
CA THR A 54 12.08 -23.27 -6.72
C THR A 54 11.89 -23.95 -5.35
N PRO A 55 12.15 -25.27 -5.23
CA PRO A 55 12.01 -25.98 -3.95
C PRO A 55 12.82 -25.35 -2.79
N ARG A 56 13.98 -24.76 -3.09
CA ARG A 56 14.81 -24.06 -2.10
C ARG A 56 14.14 -22.78 -1.60
N GLN A 57 13.50 -22.00 -2.47
CA GLN A 57 12.76 -20.81 -2.09
C GLN A 57 11.51 -21.17 -1.26
N THR A 58 10.82 -22.26 -1.60
CA THR A 58 9.70 -22.80 -0.81
C THR A 58 10.10 -23.11 0.63
N GLN A 59 11.30 -23.65 0.86
CA GLN A 59 11.78 -23.93 2.20
C GLN A 59 12.05 -22.66 3.03
N HIS A 60 12.59 -21.61 2.40
CA HIS A 60 12.79 -20.31 3.06
C HIS A 60 11.45 -19.65 3.38
N TRP A 61 10.47 -19.78 2.49
CA TRP A 61 9.11 -19.31 2.70
C TRP A 61 8.45 -19.99 3.91
N ILE A 62 8.48 -21.33 3.97
CA ILE A 62 7.93 -22.09 5.11
C ILE A 62 8.61 -21.69 6.43
N TRP A 63 9.91 -21.43 6.40
CA TRP A 63 10.63 -20.94 7.58
C TRP A 63 10.17 -19.53 7.98
N PHE A 64 10.03 -18.62 7.01
CA PHE A 64 9.57 -17.24 7.25
C PHE A 64 8.14 -17.21 7.81
N GLN A 65 7.22 -18.01 7.26
CA GLN A 65 5.85 -18.15 7.76
C GLN A 65 5.77 -18.60 9.23
N LYS A 66 6.77 -19.35 9.71
CA LYS A 66 6.86 -19.79 11.12
C LYS A 66 7.41 -18.72 12.05
N SER A 67 7.94 -17.61 11.53
CA SER A 67 8.48 -16.53 12.35
C SER A 67 7.38 -15.68 12.98
N TRP A 68 7.59 -15.21 14.21
CA TRP A 68 6.67 -14.26 14.86
C TRP A 68 6.56 -12.95 14.09
N TYR A 69 7.66 -12.53 13.43
CA TYR A 69 7.73 -11.32 12.63
C TYR A 69 6.76 -11.37 11.44
N PHE A 70 6.64 -12.51 10.77
CA PHE A 70 5.66 -12.72 9.70
C PHE A 70 4.23 -12.44 10.17
N TRP A 71 3.85 -12.98 11.33
CA TRP A 71 2.49 -12.80 11.86
C TRP A 71 2.20 -11.36 12.30
N ILE A 72 3.20 -10.64 12.82
CA ILE A 72 3.06 -9.19 13.08
C ILE A 72 2.81 -8.43 11.79
N LEU A 73 3.57 -8.73 10.73
CA LEU A 73 3.40 -8.05 9.46
C LEU A 73 2.06 -8.38 8.79
N VAL A 74 1.59 -9.62 8.89
CA VAL A 74 0.25 -10.04 8.46
C VAL A 74 -0.83 -9.29 9.23
N LEU A 75 -0.72 -9.21 10.55
CA LEU A 75 -1.67 -8.46 11.38
C LEU A 75 -1.73 -6.99 10.96
N MET A 76 -0.56 -6.38 10.75
CA MET A 76 -0.43 -4.98 10.35
C MET A 76 -0.92 -4.77 8.91
N ALA A 77 -0.70 -5.72 8.01
CA ALA A 77 -1.32 -5.78 6.68
C ALA A 77 -2.83 -5.70 6.78
N VAL A 78 -3.48 -6.56 7.58
CA VAL A 78 -4.94 -6.54 7.71
C VAL A 78 -5.44 -5.23 8.29
N ILE A 79 -4.84 -4.74 9.38
CA ILE A 79 -5.27 -3.51 10.05
C ILE A 79 -5.12 -2.31 9.11
N TRP A 80 -3.94 -2.09 8.55
CA TRP A 80 -3.67 -0.91 7.74
C TRP A 80 -4.36 -0.96 6.38
N ARG A 81 -4.33 -2.11 5.68
CA ARG A 81 -5.03 -2.24 4.39
C ARG A 81 -6.53 -1.97 4.55
N SER A 82 -7.13 -2.46 5.63
CA SER A 82 -8.53 -2.16 5.96
C SER A 82 -8.73 -0.68 6.27
N TYR A 83 -7.90 -0.11 7.15
CA TYR A 83 -7.99 1.30 7.54
C TYR A 83 -7.90 2.24 6.33
N PHE A 84 -6.88 2.10 5.49
CA PHE A 84 -6.68 2.97 4.31
C PHE A 84 -7.84 2.86 3.32
N ARG A 85 -8.32 1.64 3.02
CA ARG A 85 -9.49 1.45 2.14
C ARG A 85 -10.75 2.10 2.71
N ILE A 86 -10.95 1.96 4.01
CA ILE A 86 -12.14 2.48 4.66
C ILE A 86 -12.09 4.00 4.72
N VAL A 87 -11.02 4.57 5.28
CA VAL A 87 -10.91 6.02 5.52
C VAL A 87 -10.79 6.82 4.23
N ILE A 88 -10.09 6.31 3.21
CA ILE A 88 -9.77 7.09 2.01
C ILE A 88 -10.78 6.84 0.88
N LEU A 89 -11.36 5.64 0.79
CA LEU A 89 -12.30 5.30 -0.29
C LEU A 89 -13.74 5.17 0.20
N VAL A 90 -14.00 4.26 1.14
CA VAL A 90 -15.38 3.91 1.52
C VAL A 90 -16.07 5.04 2.27
N PHE A 91 -15.42 5.61 3.28
CA PHE A 91 -16.01 6.63 4.13
C PHE A 91 -16.33 7.91 3.34
N PRO A 92 -15.43 8.41 2.48
CA PRO A 92 -15.72 9.58 1.64
C PRO A 92 -16.79 9.30 0.58
N LEU A 93 -16.82 8.10 -0.01
CA LEU A 93 -17.85 7.72 -0.99
C LEU A 93 -19.23 7.62 -0.35
N LEU A 94 -19.36 6.95 0.80
CA LEU A 94 -20.61 6.91 1.56
C LEU A 94 -21.01 8.31 2.04
N GLY A 95 -20.05 9.12 2.49
CA GLY A 95 -20.29 10.50 2.87
C GLY A 95 -20.85 11.34 1.72
N TYR A 96 -20.35 11.13 0.49
CA TYR A 96 -20.89 11.78 -0.71
C TYR A 96 -22.35 11.38 -0.99
N ILE A 97 -22.69 10.09 -0.85
CA ILE A 97 -24.07 9.60 -0.99
C ILE A 97 -24.97 10.22 0.09
N TYR A 98 -24.54 10.23 1.35
CA TYR A 98 -25.34 10.75 2.47
C TYR A 98 -25.60 12.25 2.36
N ARG A 99 -24.62 13.02 1.83
CA ARG A 99 -24.80 14.44 1.54
C ARG A 99 -25.92 14.72 0.53
N HIS A 100 -26.19 13.81 -0.41
CA HIS A 100 -27.35 13.96 -1.33
C HIS A 100 -28.68 13.92 -0.58
N PHE A 101 -28.72 13.25 0.57
CA PHE A 101 -29.90 13.20 1.45
C PHE A 101 -29.83 14.24 2.58
N GLN A 102 -28.88 15.18 2.54
CA GLN A 102 -28.62 16.16 3.60
C GLN A 102 -28.29 15.52 4.97
N LEU A 103 -27.76 14.30 4.97
CA LEU A 103 -27.36 13.58 6.18
C LEU A 103 -25.85 13.66 6.38
N SER A 104 -25.41 13.79 7.63
CA SER A 104 -24.00 13.73 8.02
C SER A 104 -23.77 12.59 9.00
N TYR A 105 -22.71 11.79 8.81
CA TYR A 105 -22.42 10.61 9.65
C TYR A 105 -22.48 10.91 11.16
N GLU A 106 -22.03 12.08 11.58
CA GLU A 106 -22.02 12.51 12.99
C GLU A 106 -23.43 12.69 13.57
N GLY A 107 -24.37 13.19 12.77
CA GLY A 107 -25.73 13.54 13.21
C GLY A 107 -26.81 12.50 12.93
N VAL A 108 -26.54 11.44 12.13
CA VAL A 108 -27.55 10.43 11.82
C VAL A 108 -27.78 9.41 12.93
N TYR A 109 -29.04 8.97 13.05
CA TYR A 109 -29.45 7.89 13.96
C TYR A 109 -28.72 6.57 13.63
N TRP A 110 -28.50 5.72 14.63
CA TRP A 110 -27.66 4.51 14.52
C TRP A 110 -27.95 3.57 13.33
N PRO A 111 -29.21 3.25 12.97
CA PRO A 111 -29.53 2.40 11.83
C PRO A 111 -29.05 2.97 10.50
N LEU A 112 -28.99 4.29 10.37
CA LEU A 112 -28.44 4.96 9.20
C LEU A 112 -26.90 4.92 9.18
N LYS A 113 -26.22 4.41 10.21
CA LYS A 113 -24.78 4.10 10.16
C LYS A 113 -24.50 2.68 9.68
N LEU A 114 -25.53 1.83 9.56
CA LEU A 114 -25.40 0.42 9.17
C LEU A 114 -24.61 0.20 7.86
N PRO A 115 -24.78 1.01 6.79
CA PRO A 115 -23.97 0.84 5.57
C PRO A 115 -22.47 1.00 5.79
N TYR A 116 -22.04 1.87 6.71
CA TYR A 116 -20.62 2.02 7.07
C TYR A 116 -20.09 0.77 7.77
N TRP A 117 -20.86 0.19 8.69
CA TRP A 117 -20.48 -1.04 9.39
C TRP A 117 -20.45 -2.25 8.47
N ILE A 118 -21.41 -2.38 7.55
CA ILE A 118 -21.43 -3.43 6.54
C ILE A 118 -20.17 -3.32 5.65
N ALA A 119 -19.85 -2.11 5.18
CA ALA A 119 -18.68 -1.90 4.35
C ALA A 119 -17.37 -2.16 5.10
N PHE A 120 -17.29 -1.77 6.39
CA PHE A 120 -16.16 -2.09 7.26
C PHE A 120 -15.99 -3.61 7.40
N GLY A 121 -17.06 -4.32 7.77
CA GLY A 121 -17.05 -5.78 7.94
C GLY A 121 -16.69 -6.51 6.66
N TRP A 122 -17.21 -6.06 5.52
CA TRP A 122 -16.88 -6.59 4.20
C TRP A 122 -15.39 -6.44 3.86
N ILE A 123 -14.80 -5.26 4.08
CA ILE A 123 -13.37 -5.03 3.84
C ILE A 123 -12.53 -5.89 4.78
N ALA A 124 -12.81 -5.87 6.08
CA ALA A 124 -12.07 -6.66 7.06
C ALA A 124 -12.12 -8.16 6.71
N TYR A 125 -13.29 -8.67 6.36
CA TYR A 125 -13.46 -10.05 5.92
C TYR A 125 -12.64 -10.38 4.66
N ARG A 126 -12.61 -9.45 3.69
CA ARG A 126 -11.85 -9.61 2.46
C ARG A 126 -10.33 -9.64 2.71
N GLU A 127 -9.84 -8.79 3.59
CA GLU A 127 -8.42 -8.77 3.96
C GLU A 127 -8.03 -10.02 4.77
N LEU A 128 -8.90 -10.55 5.62
CA LEU A 128 -8.68 -11.84 6.30
C LEU A 128 -8.62 -13.01 5.30
N ARG A 129 -9.51 -13.02 4.30
CA ARG A 129 -9.45 -14.03 3.22
C ARG A 129 -8.15 -13.92 2.42
N LEU A 130 -7.69 -12.70 2.14
CA LEU A 130 -6.41 -12.49 1.47
C LEU A 130 -5.25 -13.10 2.26
N VAL A 131 -5.25 -12.98 3.59
CA VAL A 131 -4.23 -13.62 4.44
C VAL A 131 -4.26 -15.14 4.27
N ALA A 132 -5.45 -15.76 4.25
CA ALA A 132 -5.58 -17.19 4.00
C ALA A 132 -5.02 -17.57 2.61
N ASP A 133 -5.36 -16.78 1.59
CA ASP A 133 -4.89 -16.97 0.21
C ASP A 133 -3.35 -16.78 0.06
N ILE A 134 -2.68 -16.11 1.02
CA ILE A 134 -1.21 -15.97 1.07
C ILE A 134 -0.58 -17.16 1.79
N ILE A 135 -1.19 -17.62 2.89
CA ILE A 135 -0.70 -18.77 3.64
C ILE A 135 -0.77 -20.03 2.78
N GLU A 136 -1.87 -20.18 2.05
CA GLU A 136 -2.13 -21.27 1.11
C GLU A 136 -2.42 -20.69 -0.29
N PRO A 137 -1.36 -20.43 -1.08
CA PRO A 137 -1.48 -19.84 -2.41
C PRO A 137 -2.36 -20.69 -3.33
N PRO A 138 -3.29 -20.07 -4.08
CA PRO A 138 -4.12 -20.80 -5.03
C PRO A 138 -3.26 -21.30 -6.20
N ILE A 139 -3.48 -22.55 -6.63
CA ILE A 139 -2.77 -23.15 -7.76
C ILE A 139 -3.76 -23.30 -8.91
N HIS A 140 -3.91 -22.27 -9.74
CA HIS A 140 -4.78 -22.29 -10.92
C HIS A 140 -4.08 -21.69 -12.14
N PRO A 141 -4.39 -22.15 -13.37
CA PRO A 141 -3.82 -21.55 -14.58
C PRO A 141 -4.30 -20.10 -14.73
N VAL A 142 -3.35 -19.20 -14.99
CA VAL A 142 -3.60 -17.77 -15.26
C VAL A 142 -3.05 -17.46 -16.64
N SER A 143 -3.85 -16.81 -17.48
CA SER A 143 -3.38 -16.36 -18.80
C SER A 143 -2.47 -15.14 -18.66
N VAL A 144 -1.54 -14.97 -19.60
CA VAL A 144 -0.61 -13.83 -19.63
C VAL A 144 -1.37 -12.50 -19.58
N VAL A 145 -2.46 -12.37 -20.35
CA VAL A 145 -3.29 -11.15 -20.36
C VAL A 145 -3.90 -10.87 -18.99
N SER A 146 -4.41 -11.92 -18.31
CA SER A 146 -4.99 -11.79 -16.97
C SER A 146 -3.95 -11.42 -15.93
N GLU A 147 -2.74 -11.97 -16.03
CA GLU A 147 -1.62 -11.60 -15.16
C GLU A 147 -1.26 -10.12 -15.34
N TRP A 148 -1.04 -9.67 -16.58
CA TRP A 148 -0.70 -8.28 -16.90
C TRP A 148 -1.74 -7.29 -16.36
N TRP A 149 -3.02 -7.57 -16.58
CA TRP A 149 -4.09 -6.72 -16.06
C TRP A 149 -4.12 -6.71 -14.53
N SER A 150 -3.85 -7.86 -13.90
CA SER A 150 -3.83 -7.99 -12.44
C SER A 150 -2.69 -7.17 -11.83
N ARG A 151 -1.49 -7.22 -12.43
CA ARG A 151 -0.34 -6.40 -12.00
C ARG A 151 -0.60 -4.90 -12.22
N ALA A 152 -1.17 -4.53 -13.36
CA ALA A 152 -1.51 -3.13 -13.64
C ALA A 152 -2.51 -2.56 -12.60
N LEU A 153 -3.54 -3.35 -12.25
CA LEU A 153 -4.51 -2.98 -11.22
C LEU A 153 -3.86 -2.81 -9.84
N GLN A 154 -2.97 -3.73 -9.44
CA GLN A 154 -2.24 -3.62 -8.18
C GLN A 154 -1.37 -2.36 -8.14
N ILE A 155 -0.63 -2.08 -9.21
CA ILE A 155 0.21 -0.88 -9.32
C ILE A 155 -0.64 0.39 -9.17
N ALA A 156 -1.80 0.45 -9.83
CA ALA A 156 -2.70 1.61 -9.72
C ALA A 156 -3.21 1.83 -8.28
N LEU A 157 -3.62 0.75 -7.59
CA LEU A 157 -4.07 0.84 -6.19
C LEU A 157 -2.94 1.19 -5.23
N ILE A 158 -1.75 0.59 -5.41
CA ILE A 158 -0.57 0.91 -4.59
C ILE A 158 -0.16 2.36 -4.80
N ALA A 159 -0.09 2.84 -6.05
CA ALA A 159 0.22 4.22 -6.35
C ALA A 159 -0.76 5.17 -5.64
N PHE A 160 -2.06 4.88 -5.71
CA PHE A 160 -3.08 5.65 -5.02
C PHE A 160 -2.86 5.69 -3.49
N PHE A 161 -2.70 4.53 -2.84
CA PHE A 161 -2.48 4.48 -1.39
C PHE A 161 -1.17 5.14 -0.98
N MET A 162 -0.11 4.99 -1.78
CA MET A 162 1.18 5.65 -1.55
C MET A 162 1.08 7.16 -1.66
N THR A 163 0.36 7.68 -2.66
CA THR A 163 0.11 9.12 -2.76
C THR A 163 -0.66 9.63 -1.56
N SER A 164 -1.71 8.92 -1.11
CA SER A 164 -2.43 9.31 0.11
C SER A 164 -1.54 9.28 1.35
N LEU A 165 -0.66 8.27 1.48
CA LEU A 165 0.31 8.19 2.55
C LEU A 165 1.29 9.39 2.51
N THR A 166 1.79 9.77 1.33
CA THR A 166 2.62 10.97 1.15
C THR A 166 1.91 12.23 1.63
N VAL A 167 0.63 12.42 1.31
CA VAL A 167 -0.16 13.58 1.78
C VAL A 167 -0.34 13.55 3.30
N MET A 168 -0.63 12.39 3.89
CA MET A 168 -0.73 12.24 5.35
C MET A 168 0.58 12.60 6.06
N MET A 169 1.71 12.27 5.43
CA MET A 169 3.07 12.44 5.95
C MET A 169 3.68 13.81 5.64
N LYS A 170 2.99 14.66 4.86
CA LYS A 170 3.48 15.98 4.48
C LYS A 170 3.80 16.83 5.71
N GLY A 171 5.02 17.33 5.76
CA GLY A 171 5.51 18.18 6.85
C GLY A 171 6.01 17.43 8.10
N GLN A 172 6.06 16.08 8.07
CA GLN A 172 6.67 15.30 9.15
C GLN A 172 8.21 15.26 9.04
N ILE A 173 8.76 15.45 7.83
CA ILE A 173 10.20 15.54 7.59
C ILE A 173 10.57 17.02 7.45
N ASP A 174 11.29 17.52 8.46
CA ASP A 174 11.81 18.89 8.45
C ASP A 174 13.16 18.95 7.74
N LEU A 175 13.16 19.49 6.53
CA LEU A 175 14.35 19.67 5.69
C LEU A 175 15.14 20.95 6.01
N SER A 176 14.67 21.80 6.93
CA SER A 176 15.30 23.10 7.24
C SER A 176 16.74 22.98 7.78
N LYS A 177 17.06 21.84 8.41
CA LYS A 177 18.38 21.54 9.02
C LYS A 177 19.31 20.76 8.08
N GLY A 178 18.94 20.58 6.81
CA GLY A 178 19.69 19.82 5.82
C GLY A 178 19.29 18.34 5.73
N VAL A 179 19.50 17.74 4.55
CA VAL A 179 19.05 16.37 4.22
C VAL A 179 19.59 15.30 5.19
N PRO A 180 20.88 15.29 5.59
CA PRO A 180 21.39 14.25 6.50
C PRO A 180 20.73 14.32 7.89
N ALA A 181 20.56 15.52 8.42
CA ALA A 181 19.92 15.73 9.72
C ALA A 181 18.42 15.37 9.65
N ALA A 182 17.74 15.77 8.57
CA ALA A 182 16.33 15.43 8.35
C ALA A 182 16.10 13.92 8.28
N ILE A 183 16.95 13.19 7.55
CA ILE A 183 16.89 11.72 7.46
C ILE A 183 17.16 11.09 8.82
N LEU A 184 18.20 11.54 9.54
CA LEU A 184 18.55 10.98 10.85
C LEU A 184 17.45 11.19 11.89
N HIS A 185 16.88 12.40 11.97
CA HIS A 185 15.82 12.72 12.92
C HIS A 185 14.48 12.06 12.58
N SER A 186 14.18 11.86 11.29
CA SER A 186 12.98 11.16 10.86
C SER A 186 13.15 9.64 10.83
N PHE A 187 14.38 9.11 10.93
CA PHE A 187 14.66 7.68 10.77
C PHE A 187 13.79 6.75 11.62
N PRO A 188 13.61 6.95 12.94
CA PRO A 188 12.79 6.05 13.76
C PRO A 188 11.32 6.04 13.32
N PHE A 189 10.81 7.23 13.00
CA PHE A 189 9.44 7.39 12.52
C PHE A 189 9.25 6.78 11.13
N MET A 190 10.21 6.99 10.23
CA MET A 190 10.21 6.41 8.89
C MET A 190 10.38 4.89 8.92
N LEU A 191 11.12 4.34 9.89
CA LEU A 191 11.21 2.90 10.09
C LEU A 191 9.87 2.31 10.54
N ILE A 192 9.15 3.02 11.42
CA ILE A 192 7.79 2.62 11.85
C ILE A 192 6.85 2.66 10.64
N VAL A 193 6.86 3.74 9.86
CA VAL A 193 6.03 3.90 8.66
C VAL A 193 6.36 2.82 7.63
N PHE A 194 7.66 2.56 7.42
CA PHE A 194 8.11 1.52 6.53
C PHE A 194 7.60 0.14 6.95
N THR A 195 7.91 -0.26 8.17
CA THR A 195 7.69 -1.61 8.68
C THR A 195 6.20 -1.90 8.88
N PHE A 196 5.46 -0.93 9.40
CA PHE A 196 4.08 -1.12 9.81
C PHE A 196 3.06 -0.61 8.81
N PHE A 197 3.42 0.21 7.82
CA PHE A 197 2.45 0.77 6.88
C PHE A 197 2.80 0.40 5.44
N TYR A 198 4.01 0.70 5.01
CA TYR A 198 4.42 0.49 3.62
C TYR A 198 4.54 -0.99 3.26
N VAL A 199 5.24 -1.76 4.10
CA VAL A 199 5.45 -3.19 3.89
C VAL A 199 4.11 -3.94 3.88
N PRO A 200 3.23 -3.72 4.87
CA PRO A 200 1.82 -4.12 4.85
C PRO A 200 1.02 -3.81 3.58
N ILE A 201 1.19 -2.61 2.99
CA ILE A 201 0.48 -2.22 1.76
C ILE A 201 1.00 -2.99 0.54
N ARG A 202 2.32 -3.19 0.46
CA ARG A 202 3.03 -3.85 -0.67
C ARG A 202 3.42 -5.30 -0.38
N TRP A 203 2.68 -5.97 0.50
CA TRP A 203 3.10 -7.26 1.03
C TRP A 203 3.28 -8.33 -0.06
N VAL A 204 2.41 -8.33 -1.08
CA VAL A 204 2.46 -9.29 -2.18
C VAL A 204 3.75 -9.10 -2.98
N GLU A 205 4.09 -7.87 -3.34
CA GLU A 205 5.29 -7.53 -4.10
C GLU A 205 6.57 -7.76 -3.28
N ILE A 206 6.54 -7.42 -1.99
CA ILE A 206 7.69 -7.66 -1.11
C ILE A 206 7.93 -9.15 -0.96
N LEU A 207 6.87 -9.95 -0.91
CA LEU A 207 6.96 -11.40 -0.82
C LEU A 207 7.57 -11.99 -2.10
N THR A 208 7.11 -11.54 -3.27
CA THR A 208 7.68 -11.98 -4.56
C THR A 208 9.14 -11.59 -4.69
N ASP A 209 9.47 -10.33 -4.42
CA ASP A 209 10.84 -9.83 -4.54
C ASP A 209 11.79 -10.48 -3.51
N THR A 210 11.28 -10.83 -2.32
CA THR A 210 12.06 -11.54 -1.29
C THR A 210 12.34 -12.98 -1.71
N ILE A 211 11.38 -13.64 -2.37
CA ILE A 211 11.57 -15.00 -2.90
C ILE A 211 12.73 -15.02 -3.92
N ASP A 212 12.84 -14.00 -4.76
CA ASP A 212 13.91 -13.89 -5.77
C ASP A 212 15.31 -13.60 -5.19
N CYS A 213 15.41 -13.23 -3.92
CA CYS A 213 16.70 -13.02 -3.26
C CYS A 213 17.38 -14.35 -2.91
N HIS A 214 18.48 -14.69 -3.60
CA HIS A 214 19.24 -15.93 -3.39
C HIS A 214 20.22 -15.89 -2.21
N THR A 215 20.63 -14.70 -1.76
CA THR A 215 21.65 -14.52 -0.70
C THR A 215 21.19 -13.54 0.39
N LYS A 216 21.74 -13.69 1.60
CA LYS A 216 21.44 -12.77 2.71
C LYS A 216 21.79 -11.32 2.40
N ILE A 217 22.86 -11.08 1.62
CA ILE A 217 23.27 -9.75 1.20
C ILE A 217 22.24 -9.13 0.25
N GLN A 218 21.72 -9.91 -0.72
CA GLN A 218 20.65 -9.46 -1.61
C GLN A 218 19.39 -9.08 -0.82
N VAL A 219 19.02 -9.87 0.20
CA VAL A 219 17.90 -9.53 1.09
C VAL A 219 18.14 -8.17 1.78
N VAL A 220 19.31 -7.95 2.36
CA VAL A 220 19.65 -6.68 3.03
C VAL A 220 19.62 -5.50 2.04
N LEU A 221 20.22 -5.67 0.85
CA LEU A 221 20.20 -4.63 -0.19
C LEU A 221 18.80 -4.36 -0.71
N PHE A 222 17.95 -5.39 -0.87
CA PHE A 222 16.55 -5.25 -1.24
C PHE A 222 15.78 -4.42 -0.20
N TRP A 223 15.92 -4.75 1.08
CA TRP A 223 15.27 -3.99 2.16
C TRP A 223 15.74 -2.54 2.22
N LEU A 224 17.06 -2.31 2.06
CA LEU A 224 17.64 -0.97 2.06
C LEU A 224 17.16 -0.15 0.87
N THR A 225 17.19 -0.70 -0.34
CA THR A 225 16.73 -0.02 -1.56
C THR A 225 15.23 0.25 -1.52
N THR A 226 14.44 -0.68 -0.99
CA THR A 226 12.99 -0.54 -0.82
C THR A 226 12.65 0.54 0.21
N TYR A 227 13.43 0.64 1.30
CA TYR A 227 13.32 1.73 2.27
C TYR A 227 13.64 3.10 1.65
N LEU A 228 14.73 3.20 0.90
CA LEU A 228 15.13 4.45 0.22
C LEU A 228 14.11 4.87 -0.85
N LEU A 229 13.54 3.90 -1.57
CA LEU A 229 12.45 4.14 -2.52
C LEU A 229 11.23 4.72 -1.81
N MET A 230 10.84 4.17 -0.65
CA MET A 230 9.73 4.71 0.14
C MET A 230 10.04 6.13 0.62
N LEU A 231 11.24 6.37 1.15
CA LEU A 231 11.66 7.69 1.63
C LEU A 231 11.56 8.75 0.53
N THR A 232 12.03 8.43 -0.67
CA THR A 232 11.95 9.34 -1.83
C THR A 232 10.53 9.52 -2.36
N ALA A 233 9.64 8.53 -2.21
CA ALA A 233 8.23 8.66 -2.55
C ALA A 233 7.44 9.52 -1.53
N LEU A 234 7.80 9.44 -0.25
CA LEU A 234 7.16 10.22 0.83
C LEU A 234 7.68 11.66 0.92
N GLU A 235 8.94 11.90 0.60
CA GLU A 235 9.53 13.23 0.56
C GLU A 235 10.34 13.43 -0.72
N PRO A 236 9.66 13.75 -1.85
CA PRO A 236 10.29 13.91 -3.15
C PRO A 236 11.38 14.99 -3.17
N ARG A 237 11.32 15.97 -2.26
CA ARG A 237 12.32 17.04 -2.13
C ARG A 237 13.71 16.52 -1.75
N ILE A 238 13.81 15.33 -1.12
CA ILE A 238 15.11 14.69 -0.86
C ILE A 238 15.83 14.42 -2.19
N LEU A 239 15.11 13.90 -3.19
CA LEU A 239 15.68 13.57 -4.50
C LEU A 239 16.08 14.83 -5.27
N SER A 240 15.27 15.89 -5.26
CA SER A 240 15.62 17.15 -5.92
C SER A 240 16.87 17.78 -5.31
N THR A 241 17.02 17.70 -3.99
CA THR A 241 18.18 18.25 -3.27
C THR A 241 19.46 17.48 -3.59
N VAL A 242 19.39 16.15 -3.70
CA VAL A 242 20.54 15.31 -4.08
C VAL A 242 20.98 15.59 -5.52
N ILE A 243 20.03 15.73 -6.45
CA ILE A 243 20.33 15.97 -7.87
C ILE A 243 20.90 17.39 -8.10
N HIS A 244 20.41 18.40 -7.38
CA HIS A 244 20.87 19.79 -7.52
C HIS A 244 22.14 20.11 -6.69
N SER A 245 22.59 19.17 -5.85
CA SER A 245 23.84 19.27 -5.09
C SER A 245 25.06 18.71 -5.83
N GLN A 246 24.88 18.23 -7.06
CA GLN A 246 25.93 17.83 -8.00
C GLN A 246 26.10 18.90 -9.07
#